data_AF-A0A4W3IZ16-F1
#
_entry.id   AF-A0A4W3IZ16-F1
#
_cell.length_a   1.000
_cell.length_b   1.000
_cell.length_c   1.000
_cell.angle_alpha   90.00
_cell.angle_beta   90.00
_cell.angle_gamma   90.00
#
_symmetry.space_group_name_H-M   'P 1'
#
loop_
_entity.id
_entity.type
_entity.pdbx_description
1 polymer ?
#
loop_
_entity_poly.entity_id
_entity_poly.type
_entity_poly.pdbx_seq_one_letter_code
_entity_poly.pdbx_strand_id
1 'polypeptide(L)'
;GETFGKFPYSTHFCLPSKLVNSSLIRRKRYIINPMGHKWNHFNITYKIVQFPSTLSKYDTRKGISTAFGIWSNVSPLTFAEVHGRRNADIKLGFYTFEHSDCWSTMLHPCFDGRNGELAHAFLPPVGEIHFDNHDAWILGKARFDRNQGVWLNDLIQVAAHEIGHALGLMHSQNQNSLMHPSITYTGQRDVTQDDISGIQQLYACHDKRRFCGSWARVGFCERRQTFMKDNCPKSCNVFLWVPSDWIYSVADTSLTIDNYYTMKISGSSYSDNQTHNQTE
;
A
#
# COMPACT_ATOMS: atom_id res chain seq x y z
N GLY A 1 -25.53 -24.39 -7.25
CA GLY A 1 -24.38 -24.85 -6.46
C GLY A 1 -23.20 -24.86 -7.37
N GLU A 2 -22.18 -24.07 -7.07
CA GLU A 2 -20.86 -24.15 -7.72
C GLU A 2 -19.86 -23.52 -6.75
N THR A 3 -19.09 -24.40 -6.12
CA THR A 3 -18.03 -24.07 -5.18
C THR A 3 -16.78 -23.72 -5.98
N PHE A 4 -16.39 -22.45 -6.00
CA PHE A 4 -15.06 -22.08 -6.48
C PHE A 4 -14.01 -22.56 -5.47
N GLY A 5 -13.11 -23.40 -5.98
CA GLY A 5 -12.19 -24.22 -5.22
C GLY A 5 -11.28 -23.43 -4.28
N LYS A 6 -11.27 -23.86 -3.02
CA LYS A 6 -10.15 -23.62 -2.10
C LYS A 6 -8.90 -24.26 -2.72
N PHE A 7 -7.87 -23.45 -2.99
CA PHE A 7 -6.54 -24.01 -3.21
C PHE A 7 -6.05 -24.66 -1.91
N PRO A 8 -5.60 -25.92 -1.95
CA PRO A 8 -5.13 -26.62 -0.76
C PRO A 8 -3.76 -26.07 -0.37
N TYR A 9 -3.52 -25.97 0.93
CA TYR A 9 -2.27 -25.65 1.61
C TYR A 9 -1.00 -25.75 0.74
N SER A 10 -0.42 -24.60 0.39
CA SER A 10 1.01 -24.51 0.10
C SER A 10 1.60 -23.45 1.02
N THR A 11 1.97 -23.92 2.20
CA THR A 11 2.99 -23.32 3.05
C THR A 11 4.25 -23.11 2.21
N HIS A 12 4.74 -21.89 2.03
CA HIS A 12 6.17 -21.50 1.96
C HIS A 12 6.31 -20.04 1.47
N PHE A 13 6.26 -19.08 2.39
CA PHE A 13 6.53 -17.64 2.10
C PHE A 13 8.03 -17.27 2.07
N CYS A 14 8.91 -18.27 2.06
CA CYS A 14 10.35 -18.12 1.89
C CYS A 14 10.84 -19.32 1.08
N LEU A 15 10.93 -19.18 -0.25
CA LEU A 15 11.57 -20.21 -1.06
C LEU A 15 13.10 -20.04 -0.99
N PRO A 16 13.87 -21.14 -0.85
CA PRO A 16 15.31 -21.13 -1.07
C PRO A 16 15.58 -20.73 -2.52
N SER A 17 16.46 -19.75 -2.75
CA SER A 17 16.89 -19.44 -4.12
C SER A 17 17.69 -20.63 -4.68
N LYS A 18 17.06 -21.46 -5.49
CA LYS A 18 17.72 -21.97 -6.68
C LYS A 18 17.30 -21.01 -7.78
N LEU A 19 18.25 -20.52 -8.58
CA LEU A 19 18.12 -19.44 -9.57
C LEU A 19 18.31 -18.03 -8.97
N VAL A 20 19.56 -17.56 -8.90
CA VAL A 20 20.02 -16.22 -9.33
C VAL A 20 21.51 -16.12 -8.99
N ASN A 21 22.31 -15.78 -10.00
CA ASN A 21 23.76 -15.64 -9.96
C ASN A 21 24.17 -14.39 -9.16
N SER A 22 25.26 -14.50 -8.41
CA SER A 22 25.71 -13.53 -7.40
C SER A 22 26.45 -12.34 -8.01
N SER A 23 25.76 -11.26 -8.36
CA SER A 23 26.43 -9.99 -8.69
C SER A 23 25.61 -8.69 -8.57
N LEU A 24 24.42 -8.68 -7.96
CA LEU A 24 23.63 -7.44 -7.81
C LEU A 24 23.19 -7.23 -6.36
N ILE A 25 24.12 -6.76 -5.51
CA ILE A 25 23.77 -6.12 -4.24
C ILE A 25 23.11 -4.77 -4.58
N ARG A 26 21.78 -4.78 -4.74
CA ARG A 26 20.96 -3.60 -5.06
C ARG A 26 20.96 -2.65 -3.85
N ARG A 27 21.34 -1.38 -4.06
CA ARG A 27 21.15 -0.30 -3.06
C ARG A 27 19.66 -0.12 -2.74
N LYS A 28 19.34 0.03 -1.45
CA LYS A 28 17.98 0.08 -0.87
C LYS A 28 17.06 1.06 -1.61
N ARG A 29 16.03 0.54 -2.25
CA ARG A 29 14.83 1.24 -2.68
C ARG A 29 13.67 0.54 -1.98
N TYR A 30 13.36 0.94 -0.74
CA TYR A 30 12.27 0.29 -0.03
C TYR A 30 11.28 1.32 0.46
N ILE A 31 10.02 1.01 0.17
CA ILE A 31 8.78 1.57 0.69
C ILE A 31 8.62 1.24 2.19
N ILE A 32 9.70 1.24 2.97
CA ILE A 32 9.66 0.87 4.39
C ILE A 32 9.84 2.12 5.20
N ASN A 33 8.89 2.37 6.09
CA ASN A 33 9.04 3.46 7.02
C ASN A 33 10.37 3.32 7.80
N PRO A 34 11.19 4.39 7.86
CA PRO A 34 12.49 4.32 8.52
C PRO A 34 12.37 4.02 10.02
N MET A 35 11.17 4.19 10.60
CA MET A 35 10.86 3.94 12.01
C MET A 35 10.46 2.48 12.31
N GLY A 36 10.25 1.63 11.31
CA GLY A 36 9.91 0.21 11.48
C GLY A 36 8.50 -0.05 12.02
N HIS A 37 7.58 0.90 11.86
CA HIS A 37 6.19 0.79 12.27
C HIS A 37 5.47 -0.28 11.45
N LYS A 38 4.99 -1.32 12.13
CA LYS A 38 4.28 -2.45 11.53
C LYS A 38 3.42 -3.14 12.59
N TRP A 39 2.44 -3.90 12.16
CA TRP A 39 1.71 -4.77 13.07
C TRP A 39 2.59 -5.93 13.55
N ASN A 40 2.40 -6.32 14.81
CA ASN A 40 3.13 -7.42 15.45
C ASN A 40 2.39 -8.76 15.36
N HIS A 41 1.22 -8.77 14.71
CA HIS A 41 0.37 -9.92 14.49
C HIS A 41 -0.09 -9.96 13.03
N PHE A 42 -0.57 -11.11 12.57
CA PHE A 42 -0.91 -11.32 11.16
C PHE A 42 -2.41 -11.24 10.85
N ASN A 43 -3.26 -11.45 11.85
CA ASN A 43 -4.70 -11.34 11.72
C ASN A 43 -5.14 -9.93 12.09
N ILE A 44 -5.23 -9.04 11.11
CA ILE A 44 -5.56 -7.63 11.28
C ILE A 44 -7.08 -7.46 11.18
N THR A 45 -7.68 -6.84 12.18
CA THR A 45 -9.10 -6.49 12.16
C THR A 45 -9.30 -5.09 11.62
N TYR A 46 -10.36 -4.86 10.84
CA TYR A 46 -10.72 -3.52 10.38
C TYR A 46 -12.18 -3.18 10.62
N LYS A 47 -12.50 -1.89 10.66
CA LYS A 47 -13.88 -1.42 10.83
C LYS A 47 -14.15 -0.17 10.02
N ILE A 48 -15.28 -0.19 9.29
CA ILE A 48 -15.85 0.98 8.64
C ILE A 48 -16.65 1.78 9.68
N VAL A 49 -16.13 2.92 10.08
CA VAL A 49 -16.72 3.81 11.10
C VAL A 49 -17.80 4.69 10.50
N GLN A 50 -17.50 5.29 9.34
CA GLN A 50 -18.38 6.20 8.61
C GLN A 50 -18.40 5.79 7.14
N PHE A 51 -19.57 5.87 6.49
CA PHE A 51 -19.75 5.47 5.08
C PHE A 51 -19.83 6.71 4.17
N PRO A 52 -19.44 6.59 2.88
CA PRO A 52 -19.52 7.69 1.93
C PRO A 52 -20.97 8.04 1.61
N SER A 53 -21.19 9.26 1.15
CA SER A 53 -22.50 9.72 0.67
C SER A 53 -22.85 9.17 -0.72
N THR A 54 -21.85 8.83 -1.54
CA THR A 54 -22.03 8.47 -2.96
C THR A 54 -22.13 6.97 -3.25
N LEU A 55 -21.85 6.09 -2.27
CA LEU A 55 -21.92 4.63 -2.43
C LEU A 55 -22.83 4.00 -1.37
N SER A 56 -23.49 2.91 -1.76
CA SER A 56 -24.24 2.09 -0.82
C SER A 56 -23.29 1.45 0.21
N LYS A 57 -23.78 1.16 1.43
CA LYS A 57 -22.99 0.43 2.44
C LYS A 57 -22.47 -0.92 1.93
N TYR A 58 -23.21 -1.57 1.04
CA TYR A 58 -22.82 -2.82 0.41
C TYR A 58 -21.62 -2.62 -0.53
N ASP A 59 -21.71 -1.64 -1.43
CA ASP A 59 -20.65 -1.35 -2.39
C ASP A 59 -19.38 -0.85 -1.69
N THR A 60 -19.53 -0.01 -0.67
CA THR A 60 -18.38 0.41 0.16
C THR A 60 -17.69 -0.79 0.78
N ARG A 61 -18.42 -1.70 1.44
CA ARG A 61 -17.82 -2.92 2.03
C ARG A 61 -17.16 -3.80 0.99
N LYS A 62 -17.80 -3.98 -0.17
CA LYS A 62 -17.24 -4.75 -1.29
C LYS A 62 -15.93 -4.13 -1.78
N GLY A 63 -15.87 -2.81 -1.95
CA GLY A 63 -14.67 -2.10 -2.39
C GLY A 63 -13.54 -2.24 -1.38
N ILE A 64 -13.81 -1.93 -0.11
CA ILE A 64 -12.82 -2.02 0.98
C ILE A 64 -12.32 -3.46 1.17
N SER A 65 -13.22 -4.45 1.19
CA SER A 65 -12.82 -5.87 1.30
C SER A 65 -11.96 -6.31 0.11
N THR A 66 -12.24 -5.80 -1.10
CA THR A 66 -11.42 -6.07 -2.29
C THR A 66 -10.03 -5.45 -2.14
N ALA A 67 -9.93 -4.23 -1.62
CA ALA A 67 -8.67 -3.54 -1.38
C ALA A 67 -7.78 -4.27 -0.34
N PHE A 68 -8.36 -4.77 0.75
CA PHE A 68 -7.64 -5.66 1.69
C PHE A 68 -7.19 -6.96 1.02
N GLY A 69 -8.02 -7.51 0.13
CA GLY A 69 -7.73 -8.70 -0.66
C GLY A 69 -6.43 -8.59 -1.48
N ILE A 70 -6.17 -7.40 -2.05
CA ILE A 70 -4.94 -7.13 -2.82
C ILE A 70 -3.70 -7.42 -1.96
N TRP A 71 -3.68 -6.95 -0.70
CA TRP A 71 -2.55 -7.15 0.20
C TRP A 71 -2.46 -8.56 0.79
N SER A 72 -3.60 -9.20 1.10
CA SER A 72 -3.59 -10.59 1.59
C SER A 72 -3.12 -11.58 0.53
N ASN A 73 -3.28 -11.26 -0.76
CA ASN A 73 -2.84 -12.13 -1.85
C ASN A 73 -1.31 -12.22 -1.99
N VAL A 74 -0.58 -11.22 -1.48
CA VAL A 74 0.88 -11.12 -1.64
C VAL A 74 1.65 -11.12 -0.32
N SER A 75 0.96 -11.36 0.80
CA SER A 75 1.52 -11.38 2.16
C SER A 75 0.85 -12.46 3.02
N PRO A 76 1.42 -12.83 4.18
CA PRO A 76 0.78 -13.75 5.13
C PRO A 76 -0.32 -13.11 5.98
N LEU A 77 -0.66 -11.84 5.74
CA LEU A 77 -1.68 -11.11 6.50
C LEU A 77 -3.09 -11.61 6.16
N THR A 78 -3.94 -11.68 7.17
CA THR A 78 -5.38 -11.92 7.01
C THR A 78 -6.16 -10.74 7.56
N PHE A 79 -7.32 -10.48 6.95
CA PHE A 79 -8.14 -9.32 7.28
C PHE A 79 -9.56 -9.73 7.61
N ALA A 80 -10.13 -9.13 8.66
CA ALA A 80 -11.52 -9.37 9.06
C ALA A 80 -12.24 -8.07 9.43
N GLU A 81 -13.39 -7.81 8.81
CA GLU A 81 -14.27 -6.70 9.24
C GLU A 81 -14.89 -7.05 10.60
N VAL A 82 -14.85 -6.11 11.54
CA VAL A 82 -15.58 -6.19 12.81
C VAL A 82 -16.69 -5.14 12.86
N HIS A 83 -17.76 -5.47 13.58
CA HIS A 83 -18.96 -4.63 13.66
C HIS A 83 -19.31 -4.23 15.10
N GLY A 84 -20.24 -3.27 15.22
CA GLY A 84 -20.80 -2.85 16.51
C GLY A 84 -19.78 -2.11 17.37
N ARG A 85 -19.69 -2.46 18.66
CA ARG A 85 -18.80 -1.81 19.64
C ARG A 85 -17.40 -2.42 19.71
N ARG A 86 -17.10 -3.44 18.91
CA ARG A 86 -15.74 -4.03 18.87
C ARG A 86 -14.74 -2.99 18.36
N ASN A 87 -13.60 -2.92 19.01
CA ASN A 87 -12.46 -2.17 18.51
C ASN A 87 -11.82 -2.94 17.34
N ALA A 88 -11.08 -2.23 16.50
CA ALA A 88 -10.36 -2.78 15.36
C ALA A 88 -8.94 -2.23 15.32
N ASP A 89 -8.02 -2.97 14.70
CA ASP A 89 -6.65 -2.52 14.45
C ASP A 89 -6.63 -1.40 13.43
N ILE A 90 -7.42 -1.53 12.36
CA ILE A 90 -7.57 -0.49 11.34
C ILE A 90 -8.99 0.11 11.36
N LYS A 91 -9.11 1.42 11.58
CA LYS A 91 -10.40 2.12 11.49
C LYS A 91 -10.42 2.97 10.23
N LEU A 92 -11.49 2.85 9.46
CA LEU A 92 -11.64 3.61 8.22
C LEU A 92 -12.96 4.37 8.18
N GLY A 93 -12.94 5.60 7.67
CA GLY A 93 -14.12 6.45 7.62
C GLY A 93 -14.06 7.50 6.52
N PHE A 94 -15.23 7.93 6.07
CA PHE A 94 -15.39 8.98 5.07
C PHE A 94 -15.84 10.26 5.77
N TYR A 95 -15.01 11.30 5.72
CA TYR A 95 -15.26 12.54 6.45
C TYR A 95 -15.19 13.75 5.54
N THR A 96 -15.87 14.82 5.93
CA THR A 96 -15.77 16.14 5.31
C THR A 96 -14.54 16.89 5.85
N PHE A 97 -14.31 18.13 5.40
CA PHE A 97 -13.22 19.05 5.79
C PHE A 97 -12.64 18.78 7.18
N GLU A 98 -13.38 19.14 8.24
CA GLU A 98 -12.97 18.96 9.62
C GLU A 98 -13.34 17.56 10.10
N HIS A 99 -12.34 16.82 10.57
CA HIS A 99 -12.53 15.48 11.07
C HIS A 99 -11.54 15.12 12.17
N SER A 100 -12.03 14.33 13.13
CA SER A 100 -11.32 13.92 14.34
C SER A 100 -10.60 15.11 15.02
N ASP A 101 -9.27 15.10 15.03
CA ASP A 101 -8.39 16.08 15.66
C ASP A 101 -7.61 16.93 14.64
N CYS A 102 -8.04 17.00 13.37
CA CYS A 102 -7.26 17.60 12.29
C CYS A 102 -6.93 19.10 12.49
N TRP A 103 -7.75 19.86 13.21
CA TRP A 103 -7.43 21.24 13.59
C TRP A 103 -6.49 21.37 14.79
N SER A 104 -6.46 20.33 15.62
CA SER A 104 -5.75 20.33 16.90
C SER A 104 -4.32 19.80 16.78
N THR A 105 -3.96 19.22 15.63
CA THR A 105 -2.63 18.65 15.41
C THR A 105 -2.14 18.90 14.00
N MET A 106 -0.93 19.46 13.90
CA MET A 106 -0.23 19.68 12.63
C MET A 106 0.12 18.37 11.91
N LEU A 107 0.04 17.24 12.62
CA LEU A 107 0.29 15.90 12.08
C LEU A 107 -0.97 15.20 11.58
N HIS A 108 -2.14 15.84 11.60
CA HIS A 108 -3.37 15.32 11.00
C HIS A 108 -3.96 16.42 10.11
N PRO A 109 -3.68 16.41 8.79
CA PRO A 109 -4.18 17.45 7.91
C PRO A 109 -5.71 17.34 7.74
N CYS A 110 -6.43 18.46 7.79
CA CYS A 110 -7.84 18.45 7.39
C CYS A 110 -7.96 18.29 5.87
N PHE A 111 -9.09 17.78 5.39
CA PHE A 111 -9.35 17.72 3.94
C PHE A 111 -9.55 19.13 3.37
N ASP A 112 -9.14 19.32 2.12
CA ASP A 112 -9.23 20.57 1.36
C ASP A 112 -10.45 20.62 0.44
N GLY A 113 -11.23 19.53 0.39
CA GLY A 113 -12.46 19.43 -0.38
C GLY A 113 -12.25 18.82 -1.76
N ARG A 114 -13.23 19.04 -2.64
CA ARG A 114 -13.35 18.27 -3.89
C ARG A 114 -12.14 18.46 -4.82
N ASN A 115 -11.67 17.33 -5.38
CA ASN A 115 -10.52 17.23 -6.28
C ASN A 115 -9.14 17.57 -5.66
N GLY A 116 -9.07 17.67 -4.34
CA GLY A 116 -7.82 17.85 -3.60
C GLY A 116 -7.28 16.53 -3.06
N GLU A 117 -7.04 16.46 -1.75
CA GLU A 117 -6.59 15.26 -1.05
C GLU A 117 -7.71 14.21 -0.94
N LEU A 118 -7.57 13.09 -1.66
CA LEU A 118 -8.63 12.08 -1.72
C LEU A 118 -8.76 11.28 -0.42
N ALA A 119 -7.62 11.00 0.21
CA ALA A 119 -7.51 10.20 1.42
C ALA A 119 -6.12 10.36 2.04
N HIS A 120 -6.04 9.97 3.31
CA HIS A 120 -4.78 9.76 4.02
C HIS A 120 -4.88 8.61 5.02
N ALA A 121 -3.71 8.11 5.41
CA ALA A 121 -3.61 7.04 6.38
C ALA A 121 -2.51 7.28 7.40
N PHE A 122 -2.73 6.71 8.58
CA PHE A 122 -1.79 6.68 9.67
C PHE A 122 -1.13 5.31 9.76
N LEU A 123 0.19 5.31 9.88
CA LEU A 123 0.98 4.09 10.06
C LEU A 123 0.56 3.33 11.34
N PRO A 124 0.87 2.02 11.45
CA PRO A 124 0.79 1.31 12.72
C PRO A 124 1.57 2.02 13.83
N PRO A 125 1.14 1.91 15.10
CA PRO A 125 -0.03 1.16 15.59
C PRO A 125 -1.34 1.99 15.57
N VAL A 126 -1.34 3.20 14.99
CA VAL A 126 -2.52 4.07 14.97
C VAL A 126 -3.59 3.46 14.04
N GLY A 127 -3.21 3.12 12.80
CA GLY A 127 -4.07 2.36 11.91
C GLY A 127 -5.39 3.06 11.57
N GLU A 128 -5.37 4.36 11.30
CA GLU A 128 -6.57 5.08 10.86
C GLU A 128 -6.46 5.45 9.39
N ILE A 129 -7.56 5.36 8.65
CA ILE A 129 -7.66 5.71 7.23
C ILE A 129 -8.87 6.63 7.06
N HIS A 130 -8.65 7.84 6.56
CA HIS A 130 -9.73 8.76 6.27
C HIS A 130 -9.80 9.03 4.77
N PHE A 131 -11.02 9.03 4.25
CA PHE A 131 -11.35 9.38 2.86
C PHE A 131 -12.14 10.69 2.85
N ASP A 132 -11.89 11.58 1.87
CA ASP A 132 -12.69 12.79 1.72
C ASP A 132 -14.09 12.44 1.18
N ASN A 133 -15.12 12.82 1.93
CA ASN A 133 -16.52 12.60 1.59
C ASN A 133 -17.10 13.71 0.70
N HIS A 134 -16.34 14.77 0.39
CA HIS A 134 -16.70 15.73 -0.66
C HIS A 134 -16.50 15.16 -2.06
N ASP A 135 -15.56 14.24 -2.21
CA ASP A 135 -15.28 13.57 -3.46
C ASP A 135 -16.31 12.48 -3.77
N ALA A 136 -16.50 12.23 -5.07
CA ALA A 136 -17.43 11.23 -5.55
C ALA A 136 -16.72 9.88 -5.71
N TRP A 137 -17.16 8.88 -4.95
CA TRP A 137 -16.59 7.54 -4.96
C TRP A 137 -17.40 6.59 -5.85
N ILE A 138 -16.70 5.75 -6.61
CA ILE A 138 -17.29 4.68 -7.44
C ILE A 138 -16.53 3.35 -7.27
N LEU A 139 -17.19 2.26 -7.65
CA LEU A 139 -16.53 0.96 -7.88
C LEU A 139 -16.24 0.80 -9.37
N GLY A 140 -15.05 1.20 -9.80
CA GLY A 140 -14.66 1.13 -11.21
C GLY A 140 -13.58 2.15 -11.54
N LYS A 141 -13.10 2.11 -12.79
CA LYS A 141 -12.03 3.00 -13.24
C LYS A 141 -12.42 4.47 -13.04
N ALA A 142 -11.50 5.25 -12.46
CA ALA A 142 -11.68 6.67 -12.25
C ALA A 142 -11.98 7.40 -13.57
N ARG A 143 -12.93 8.33 -13.56
CA ARG A 143 -13.37 9.07 -14.75
C ARG A 143 -14.04 10.39 -14.39
N PHE A 144 -13.95 11.36 -15.29
CA PHE A 144 -14.68 12.62 -15.16
C PHE A 144 -16.15 12.45 -15.58
N ASP A 145 -17.08 12.89 -14.74
CA ASP A 145 -18.50 12.99 -15.06
C ASP A 145 -18.83 14.41 -15.54
N ARG A 146 -19.07 14.57 -16.84
CA ARG A 146 -19.37 15.88 -17.44
C ARG A 146 -20.70 16.48 -17.00
N ASN A 147 -21.67 15.65 -16.60
CA ASN A 147 -22.99 16.14 -16.21
C ASN A 147 -22.94 16.76 -14.81
N GLN A 148 -22.13 16.17 -13.93
CA GLN A 148 -21.96 16.64 -12.55
C GLN A 148 -20.76 17.58 -12.39
N GLY A 149 -19.84 17.62 -13.36
CA GLY A 149 -18.62 18.41 -13.30
C GLY A 149 -17.65 17.92 -12.23
N VAL A 150 -17.65 16.62 -11.92
CA VAL A 150 -16.84 16.02 -10.84
C VAL A 150 -16.02 14.83 -11.33
N TRP A 151 -14.88 14.61 -10.71
CA TRP A 151 -14.16 13.34 -10.84
C TRP A 151 -14.84 12.25 -10.00
N LEU A 152 -15.05 11.09 -10.61
CA LEU A 152 -15.46 9.87 -9.94
C LEU A 152 -14.22 9.04 -9.64
N ASN A 153 -13.91 8.86 -8.37
CA ASN A 153 -12.68 8.23 -7.89
C ASN A 153 -12.88 6.74 -7.62
N ASP A 154 -11.91 5.92 -8.01
CA ASP A 154 -11.94 4.47 -7.80
C ASP A 154 -11.63 4.14 -6.32
N LEU A 155 -12.67 3.81 -5.55
CA LEU A 155 -12.52 3.50 -4.14
C LEU A 155 -11.53 2.34 -3.89
N ILE A 156 -11.49 1.34 -4.78
CA ILE A 156 -10.62 0.18 -4.56
C ILE A 156 -9.15 0.58 -4.69
N GLN A 157 -8.83 1.41 -5.68
CA GLN A 157 -7.46 1.85 -5.93
C GLN A 157 -6.94 2.71 -4.77
N VAL A 158 -7.70 3.75 -4.39
CA VAL A 158 -7.32 4.66 -3.30
C VAL A 158 -7.26 3.90 -1.98
N ALA A 159 -8.27 3.09 -1.66
CA ALA A 159 -8.24 2.31 -0.43
C ALA A 159 -7.06 1.34 -0.37
N ALA A 160 -6.69 0.71 -1.49
CA ALA A 160 -5.57 -0.22 -1.51
C ALA A 160 -4.23 0.51 -1.24
N HIS A 161 -4.04 1.73 -1.76
CA HIS A 161 -2.90 2.56 -1.42
C HIS A 161 -2.86 2.91 0.08
N GLU A 162 -3.96 3.45 0.61
CA GLU A 162 -4.03 3.84 2.03
C GLU A 162 -3.87 2.66 2.99
N ILE A 163 -4.40 1.48 2.61
CA ILE A 163 -4.17 0.25 3.37
C ILE A 163 -2.69 -0.11 3.38
N GLY A 164 -1.94 0.12 2.30
CA GLY A 164 -0.50 -0.07 2.28
C GLY A 164 0.19 0.75 3.38
N HIS A 165 -0.20 2.03 3.53
CA HIS A 165 0.27 2.88 4.63
C HIS A 165 -0.15 2.36 6.01
N ALA A 166 -1.42 1.99 6.18
CA ALA A 166 -1.91 1.39 7.42
C ALA A 166 -1.26 0.03 7.74
N LEU A 167 -0.54 -0.57 6.78
CA LEU A 167 0.29 -1.76 6.96
C LEU A 167 1.78 -1.44 7.17
N GLY A 168 2.21 -0.19 7.09
CA GLY A 168 3.61 0.20 7.31
C GLY A 168 4.39 0.54 6.06
N LEU A 169 3.76 0.54 4.88
CA LEU A 169 4.40 0.96 3.64
C LEU A 169 4.46 2.49 3.54
N MET A 170 5.53 2.99 2.93
CA MET A 170 5.72 4.38 2.51
C MET A 170 5.21 4.64 1.08
N HIS A 171 5.55 5.78 0.48
CA HIS A 171 5.42 5.96 -0.97
C HIS A 171 6.53 5.26 -1.75
N SER A 172 6.20 4.75 -2.93
CA SER A 172 7.18 4.32 -3.94
C SER A 172 7.51 5.43 -4.92
N GLN A 173 8.73 5.41 -5.44
CA GLN A 173 9.17 6.26 -6.56
C GLN A 173 8.85 5.62 -7.93
N ASN A 174 8.41 4.36 -7.94
CA ASN A 174 7.98 3.69 -9.16
C ASN A 174 6.62 4.24 -9.58
N GLN A 175 6.53 4.90 -10.73
CA GLN A 175 5.28 5.51 -11.22
C GLN A 175 4.13 4.50 -11.43
N ASN A 176 4.47 3.22 -11.61
CA ASN A 176 3.48 2.16 -11.78
C ASN A 176 3.08 1.50 -10.46
N SER A 177 3.75 1.83 -9.34
CA SER A 177 3.49 1.23 -8.03
C SER A 177 2.13 1.68 -7.51
N LEU A 178 1.41 0.75 -6.87
CA LEU A 178 0.18 1.07 -6.17
C LEU A 178 0.42 2.10 -5.07
N MET A 179 1.61 2.06 -4.44
CA MET A 179 2.08 3.01 -3.42
C MET A 179 2.70 4.29 -4.00
N HIS A 180 2.55 4.58 -5.30
CA HIS A 180 2.98 5.86 -5.87
C HIS A 180 2.03 7.00 -5.45
N PRO A 181 2.53 8.19 -5.06
CA PRO A 181 1.70 9.29 -4.54
C PRO A 181 0.67 9.85 -5.54
N SER A 182 0.80 9.57 -6.82
CA SER A 182 -0.10 10.08 -7.89
C SER A 182 -0.78 8.96 -8.70
N ILE A 183 -1.09 7.82 -8.06
CA ILE A 183 -1.57 6.61 -8.74
C ILE A 183 -3.02 6.71 -9.29
N THR A 184 -3.80 7.69 -8.80
CA THR A 184 -5.25 7.84 -9.05
C THR A 184 -5.66 7.95 -10.51
N TYR A 185 -4.74 8.29 -11.41
CA TYR A 185 -5.02 8.48 -12.85
C TYR A 185 -4.68 7.28 -13.74
N THR A 186 -3.99 6.27 -13.21
CA THR A 186 -3.62 5.09 -14.01
C THR A 186 -4.79 4.12 -14.17
N GLY A 187 -5.72 4.12 -13.20
CA GLY A 187 -6.77 3.10 -13.07
C GLY A 187 -6.22 1.70 -12.77
N GLN A 188 -4.94 1.59 -12.41
CA GLN A 188 -4.27 0.34 -12.08
C GLN A 188 -4.51 -0.03 -10.62
N ARG A 189 -5.01 -1.24 -10.39
CA ARG A 189 -5.18 -1.82 -9.05
C ARG A 189 -4.10 -2.85 -8.71
N ASP A 190 -3.26 -3.19 -9.67
CA ASP A 190 -2.25 -4.22 -9.52
C ASP A 190 -1.07 -3.71 -8.70
N VAL A 191 -0.59 -4.56 -7.79
CA VAL A 191 0.64 -4.34 -7.06
C VAL A 191 1.84 -4.60 -7.95
N THR A 192 2.82 -3.72 -7.89
CA THR A 192 4.11 -3.93 -8.56
C THR A 192 5.04 -4.77 -7.71
N GLN A 193 6.17 -5.18 -8.31
CA GLN A 193 7.22 -5.85 -7.57
C GLN A 193 7.74 -5.02 -6.38
N ASP A 194 7.72 -3.70 -6.48
CA ASP A 194 8.17 -2.82 -5.39
C ASP A 194 7.23 -2.92 -4.18
N ASP A 195 5.92 -2.90 -4.44
CA ASP A 195 4.86 -3.06 -3.43
C ASP A 195 4.95 -4.44 -2.75
N ILE A 196 5.09 -5.49 -3.56
CA ILE A 196 5.23 -6.88 -3.08
C ILE A 196 6.48 -7.02 -2.23
N SER A 197 7.61 -6.49 -2.68
CA SER A 197 8.88 -6.59 -1.95
C SER A 197 8.81 -5.83 -0.62
N GLY A 198 8.17 -4.66 -0.61
CA GLY A 198 7.95 -3.86 0.60
C GLY A 198 7.13 -4.61 1.65
N ILE A 199 5.95 -5.13 1.28
CA ILE A 199 5.07 -5.81 2.23
C ILE A 199 5.68 -7.13 2.73
N GLN A 200 6.38 -7.86 1.86
CA GLN A 200 7.04 -9.10 2.23
C GLN A 200 8.24 -8.87 3.15
N GLN A 201 8.94 -7.76 3.00
CA GLN A 201 10.00 -7.41 3.94
C GLN A 201 9.46 -7.08 5.34
N LEU A 202 8.25 -6.53 5.44
CA LEU A 202 7.60 -6.26 6.72
C LEU A 202 7.03 -7.52 7.39
N TYR A 203 6.49 -8.45 6.60
CA TYR A 203 5.63 -9.53 7.11
C TYR A 203 5.99 -10.95 6.65
N ALA A 204 6.72 -11.16 5.55
CA ALA A 204 6.90 -12.49 4.96
C ALA A 204 8.20 -13.22 5.35
N CYS A 205 9.21 -12.53 5.88
CA CYS A 205 10.49 -13.17 6.21
C CYS A 205 10.86 -13.03 7.69
N HIS A 206 10.98 -14.17 8.36
CA HIS A 206 11.55 -14.28 9.69
C HIS A 206 12.79 -15.17 9.67
N ASP A 207 13.80 -14.73 10.40
CA ASP A 207 14.94 -15.59 10.70
C ASP A 207 14.48 -16.70 11.65
N LYS A 208 14.72 -17.95 11.26
CA LYS A 208 14.47 -19.12 12.09
C LYS A 208 15.49 -19.26 13.22
N ARG A 209 16.63 -18.56 13.13
CA ARG A 209 17.74 -18.66 14.09
C ARG A 209 18.07 -17.30 14.70
N ARG A 210 18.35 -17.31 16.00
CA ARG A 210 18.68 -16.09 16.77
C ARG A 210 19.96 -15.39 16.31
N PHE A 211 20.93 -16.13 15.79
CA PHE A 211 22.24 -15.59 15.40
C PHE A 211 22.31 -15.11 13.94
N CYS A 212 21.20 -15.15 13.20
CA CYS A 212 21.16 -14.76 11.79
C CYS A 212 21.75 -13.37 11.52
N GLY A 213 21.48 -12.38 12.37
CA GLY A 213 22.05 -11.04 12.22
C GLY A 213 23.57 -11.00 12.40
N SER A 214 24.11 -11.78 13.35
CA SER A 214 25.56 -11.88 13.55
C SER A 214 26.23 -12.60 12.39
N TRP A 215 25.65 -13.71 11.92
CA TRP A 215 26.14 -14.48 10.78
C TRP A 215 26.12 -13.65 9.49
N ALA A 216 25.06 -12.87 9.26
CA ALA A 216 24.98 -11.96 8.12
C ALA A 216 26.10 -10.90 8.15
N ARG A 217 26.35 -10.26 9.30
CA ARG A 217 27.43 -9.25 9.43
C ARG A 217 28.82 -9.80 9.15
N VAL A 218 29.07 -11.07 9.48
CA VAL A 218 30.33 -11.73 9.15
C VAL A 218 30.32 -12.34 7.75
N GLY A 219 29.37 -11.99 6.86
CA GLY A 219 29.37 -12.42 5.46
C GLY A 219 28.99 -13.89 5.25
N PHE A 220 28.15 -14.47 6.12
CA PHE A 220 27.65 -15.84 5.89
C PHE A 220 26.57 -15.86 4.81
N CYS A 221 25.94 -14.73 4.50
CA CYS A 221 24.96 -14.65 3.41
C CYS A 221 25.59 -15.04 2.07
N GLU A 222 26.86 -14.71 1.84
CA GLU A 222 27.63 -15.01 0.64
C GLU A 222 28.37 -16.35 0.74
N ARG A 223 28.94 -16.65 1.92
CA ARG A 223 29.76 -17.86 2.16
C ARG A 223 28.96 -19.11 2.45
N ARG A 224 27.76 -18.97 3.02
CA ARG A 224 26.85 -20.05 3.44
C ARG A 224 25.45 -19.82 2.90
N GLN A 225 25.37 -19.47 1.62
CA GLN A 225 24.14 -19.06 0.94
C GLN A 225 22.95 -19.98 1.22
N THR A 226 23.08 -21.29 1.00
CA THR A 226 21.96 -22.23 1.18
C THR A 226 21.44 -22.25 2.62
N PHE A 227 22.33 -22.48 3.59
CA PHE A 227 21.98 -22.48 5.01
C PHE A 227 21.34 -21.17 5.44
N MET A 228 21.92 -20.04 5.03
CA MET A 228 21.44 -18.72 5.40
C MET A 228 20.13 -18.36 4.70
N LYS A 229 19.90 -18.80 3.46
CA LYS A 229 18.61 -18.63 2.77
C LYS A 229 17.49 -19.39 3.50
N ASP A 230 17.79 -20.60 3.96
CA ASP A 230 16.79 -21.47 4.61
C ASP A 230 16.48 -21.07 6.06
N ASN A 231 17.48 -20.55 6.78
CA ASN A 231 17.41 -20.29 8.21
C ASN A 231 17.38 -18.81 8.55
N CYS A 232 17.91 -17.96 7.68
CA CYS A 232 18.14 -16.54 7.89
C CYS A 232 17.67 -15.67 6.70
N PRO A 233 16.49 -15.93 6.09
CA PRO A 233 16.07 -15.22 4.88
C PRO A 233 15.92 -13.72 5.11
N LYS A 234 15.52 -13.31 6.32
CA LYS A 234 15.40 -11.90 6.70
C LYS A 234 16.78 -11.25 6.85
N SER A 235 17.69 -11.86 7.60
CA SER A 235 19.03 -11.30 7.82
C SER A 235 19.89 -11.24 6.55
N CYS A 236 19.62 -12.10 5.57
CA CYS A 236 20.33 -12.10 4.28
C CYS A 236 19.59 -11.43 3.13
N ASN A 237 18.47 -10.74 3.41
CA ASN A 237 17.63 -10.09 2.42
C ASN A 237 17.29 -10.99 1.21
N VAL A 238 17.01 -12.27 1.47
CA VAL A 238 16.68 -13.24 0.42
C VAL A 238 15.18 -13.11 0.14
N PHE A 239 14.85 -12.14 -0.70
CA PHE A 239 13.49 -11.91 -1.20
C PHE A 239 13.49 -12.16 -2.70
N LEU A 240 13.06 -13.34 -3.15
CA LEU A 240 12.83 -13.59 -4.57
C LEU A 240 11.43 -14.16 -4.78
N TRP A 241 10.56 -13.32 -5.32
CA TRP A 241 9.53 -13.74 -6.25
C TRP A 241 9.95 -13.19 -7.62
N VAL A 242 10.11 -14.07 -8.62
CA VAL A 242 10.41 -13.69 -10.00
C VAL A 242 9.31 -14.35 -10.86
N PRO A 243 8.40 -13.59 -11.48
CA PRO A 243 7.64 -14.09 -12.61
C PRO A 243 8.59 -14.20 -13.81
N SER A 244 8.42 -15.22 -14.64
CA SER A 244 9.41 -15.75 -15.60
C SER A 244 9.96 -14.77 -16.66
N ASP A 245 9.49 -13.53 -16.73
CA ASP A 245 9.54 -12.76 -17.99
C ASP A 245 10.35 -11.44 -17.94
N TRP A 246 10.98 -11.02 -16.83
CA TRP A 246 11.57 -9.65 -16.74
C TRP A 246 13.05 -9.59 -16.32
N ILE A 247 13.93 -9.58 -17.33
CA ILE A 247 15.29 -9.00 -17.32
C ILE A 247 15.21 -7.63 -18.03
N TYR A 248 16.08 -6.66 -17.67
CA TYR A 248 16.33 -5.29 -18.25
C TYR A 248 15.83 -4.09 -17.40
N SER A 249 16.72 -3.43 -16.63
CA SER A 249 17.34 -2.06 -16.76
C SER A 249 16.39 -0.88 -16.42
N VAL A 250 16.70 0.28 -15.80
CA VAL A 250 17.87 1.20 -15.74
C VAL A 250 17.88 2.02 -14.40
N ALA A 251 18.98 2.78 -14.21
CA ALA A 251 19.43 3.76 -13.20
C ALA A 251 18.49 4.96 -12.90
N ASP A 252 18.32 5.42 -11.64
CA ASP A 252 19.07 6.42 -10.81
C ASP A 252 18.38 7.80 -10.79
N THR A 253 18.08 8.31 -9.58
CA THR A 253 17.89 9.73 -9.22
C THR A 253 17.68 9.89 -7.71
N SER A 254 18.17 11.02 -7.19
CA SER A 254 18.47 11.36 -5.80
C SER A 254 17.27 11.75 -4.92
N LEU A 255 17.41 11.49 -3.62
CA LEU A 255 16.43 11.67 -2.53
C LEU A 255 16.41 13.09 -1.92
N THR A 256 15.22 13.54 -1.53
CA THR A 256 14.98 14.32 -0.30
C THR A 256 13.97 13.56 0.57
N ILE A 257 14.19 13.57 1.90
CA ILE A 257 13.36 12.90 2.91
C ILE A 257 12.55 13.99 3.61
N ASP A 258 11.22 13.94 3.47
CA ASP A 258 10.33 14.70 4.34
C ASP A 258 9.77 13.78 5.42
N ASN A 259 10.08 14.12 6.67
CA ASN A 259 9.46 13.57 7.87
C ASN A 259 8.03 14.10 7.94
N TYR A 260 6.97 13.28 7.97
CA TYR A 260 5.73 13.51 8.75
C TYR A 260 4.91 12.20 8.83
N TYR A 261 4.14 12.07 9.91
CA TYR A 261 3.43 10.84 10.33
C TYR A 261 2.14 10.53 9.54
N THR A 262 1.89 11.25 8.45
CA THR A 262 0.73 11.13 7.55
C THR A 262 1.18 11.13 6.11
N MET A 263 0.62 10.23 5.31
CA MET A 263 0.95 10.08 3.89
C MET A 263 -0.30 10.32 3.07
N LYS A 264 -0.15 11.10 1.99
CA LYS A 264 -1.24 11.71 1.25
C LYS A 264 -1.25 11.25 -0.19
N ILE A 265 -2.45 11.09 -0.76
CA ILE A 265 -2.65 11.09 -2.21
C ILE A 265 -3.37 12.38 -2.63
N SER A 266 -2.74 13.14 -3.53
CA SER A 266 -3.34 14.30 -4.16
C SER A 266 -4.09 13.94 -5.44
N GLY A 267 -5.31 14.45 -5.61
CA GLY A 267 -5.91 14.74 -6.91
C GLY A 267 -5.24 15.97 -7.52
N SER A 268 -4.81 15.90 -8.77
CA SER A 268 -4.30 17.04 -9.52
C SER A 268 -5.43 17.74 -10.27
N SER A 269 -5.50 19.07 -10.14
CA SER A 269 -6.24 19.97 -11.01
C SER A 269 -5.51 20.14 -12.34
N TYR A 270 -6.15 19.77 -13.45
CA TYR A 270 -5.65 20.13 -14.78
C TYR A 270 -5.85 21.63 -15.00
N SER A 271 -4.76 22.37 -15.16
CA SER A 271 -4.78 23.77 -15.60
C SER A 271 -5.01 23.82 -17.11
N ASP A 272 -6.18 24.28 -17.53
CA ASP A 272 -6.45 24.62 -18.93
C ASP A 272 -5.58 25.82 -19.35
N ASN A 273 -4.49 25.56 -20.07
CA ASN A 273 -3.87 26.59 -20.90
C ASN A 273 -4.73 26.80 -22.14
N GLN A 274 -5.76 27.64 -22.02
CA GLN A 274 -6.39 28.29 -23.16
C GLN A 274 -5.43 29.35 -23.71
N THR A 275 -4.63 29.01 -24.71
CA THR A 275 -4.14 30.02 -25.64
C THR A 275 -5.28 30.40 -26.58
N HIS A 276 -5.83 31.58 -26.31
CA HIS A 276 -6.71 32.34 -27.19
C HIS A 276 -6.18 32.36 -28.63
N ASN A 277 -6.99 31.85 -29.57
CA ASN A 277 -6.99 32.36 -30.92
C ASN A 277 -7.54 33.79 -30.88
N GLN A 278 -6.71 34.77 -31.24
CA GLN A 278 -7.20 36.04 -31.76
C GLN A 278 -6.77 36.15 -33.23
N THR A 279 -7.80 36.35 -34.02
CA THR A 279 -7.86 36.78 -35.42
C THR A 279 -6.97 37.99 -35.72
N GLU A 280 -6.25 37.94 -36.83
CA GLU A 280 -6.33 38.88 -37.98
C GLU A 280 -5.91 38.15 -39.26
#